data_AF-A0A2V8MZB0-F1
#
_entry.id   AF-A0A2V8MZB0-F1
#
_cell.length_a   1.000
_cell.length_b   1.000
_cell.length_c   1.000
_cell.angle_alpha   90.00
_cell.angle_beta   90.00
_cell.angle_gamma   90.00
#
_symmetry.space_group_name_H-M   'P 1'
#
loop_
_entity.id
_entity.type
_entity.pdbx_description
1 polymer ?
#
loop_
_entity_poly.entity_id
_entity_poly.type
_entity_poly.pdbx_seq_one_letter_code
_entity_poly.pdbx_strand_id
1 'polypeptide(L)' 'MRRKQGRSFSAEEIERVKYLLSSTELTLQQIAIRMDCSKSSVAIINQNFRIRQYQGRRSGWARVAREDVGQS' A
#
# COMPACT_ATOMS: atom_id res chain seq x y z
N MET A 1 2.71 -18.19 -11.58
CA MET A 1 3.28 -16.96 -10.98
C MET A 1 4.34 -17.34 -9.96
N ARG A 2 5.62 -17.01 -10.21
CA ARG A 2 6.72 -17.26 -9.28
C ARG A 2 6.65 -16.22 -8.17
N ARG A 3 6.01 -16.54 -7.04
CA ARG A 3 6.05 -15.67 -5.85
C ARG A 3 7.51 -15.66 -5.40
N LYS A 4 8.23 -14.54 -5.57
CA LYS A 4 9.51 -14.30 -4.88
C LYS A 4 9.22 -14.29 -3.37
N GLN A 5 9.19 -15.46 -2.74
CA GLN A 5 9.31 -15.57 -1.30
C GLN A 5 10.76 -15.20 -0.95
N GLY A 6 10.97 -14.26 -0.03
CA GLY A 6 12.28 -14.06 0.60
C GLY A 6 12.98 -12.70 0.46
N ARG A 7 12.35 -11.63 -0.04
CA ARG A 7 12.94 -10.28 0.13
C ARG A 7 12.57 -9.72 1.51
N SER A 8 13.55 -9.59 2.38
CA SER A 8 13.45 -8.78 3.60
C SER A 8 13.35 -7.31 3.19
N PHE A 9 12.45 -6.57 3.84
CA PHE A 9 12.41 -5.12 3.69
C PHE A 9 13.56 -4.52 4.48
N SER A 10 14.31 -3.64 3.84
CA SER A 10 15.31 -2.80 4.50
C SER A 10 14.62 -1.79 5.41
N ALA A 11 15.31 -1.29 6.43
CA ALA A 11 14.74 -0.29 7.35
C ALA A 11 14.20 0.94 6.59
N GLU A 12 14.92 1.41 5.56
CA GLU A 12 14.48 2.52 4.71
C GLU A 12 13.20 2.20 3.92
N GLU A 13 13.06 0.96 3.43
CA GLU A 13 11.85 0.53 2.71
C GLU A 13 10.65 0.47 3.67
N ILE A 14 10.86 0.03 4.91
CA ILE A 14 9.85 0.04 5.97
C ILE A 14 9.42 1.47 6.28
N GLU A 15 10.36 2.39 6.50
CA GLU A 15 10.06 3.80 6.75
C GLU A 15 9.30 4.44 5.59
N ARG A 16 9.67 4.12 4.35
CA ARG A 16 8.97 4.64 3.17
C ARG A 16 7.54 4.11 3.08
N VAL A 17 7.32 2.82 3.37
CA VAL A 17 5.97 2.25 3.45
C VAL A 17 5.17 2.89 4.58
N LYS A 18 5.77 3.12 5.76
CA LYS A 18 5.14 3.80 6.88
C LYS A 18 4.68 5.21 6.49
N TYR A 19 5.57 5.99 5.88
CA TYR A 19 5.27 7.33 5.39
C TYR A 19 4.11 7.32 4.39
N LEU A 20 4.12 6.41 3.41
CA LEU A 20 3.03 6.32 2.44
C LEU A 20 1.70 5.94 3.10
N LEU A 21 1.72 5.05 4.10
CA LEU A 21 0.52 4.65 4.85
C LEU A 21 -0.03 5.78 5.73
N SER A 22 0.83 6.59 6.35
CA SER A 22 0.40 7.66 7.26
C SER A 22 0.04 8.96 6.55
N SER A 23 0.81 9.32 5.51
CA SER A 23 0.83 10.67 4.94
C SER A 23 0.13 10.77 3.59
N THR A 24 -0.36 9.65 3.04
CA THR A 24 -1.08 9.66 1.76
C THR A 24 -2.41 8.92 1.84
N GLU A 25 -3.28 9.17 0.87
CA GLU A 25 -4.54 8.45 0.68
C GLU A 25 -4.40 7.26 -0.27
N LEU A 26 -3.15 6.84 -0.56
CA LEU A 26 -2.90 5.73 -1.47
C LEU A 26 -3.43 4.41 -0.89
N THR A 27 -4.00 3.62 -1.78
CA THR A 27 -4.42 2.25 -1.46
C THR A 27 -3.20 1.35 -1.27
N LEU A 28 -3.37 0.23 -0.55
CA LEU A 28 -2.32 -0.80 -0.42
C LEU A 28 -1.76 -1.27 -1.78
N GLN A 29 -2.61 -1.29 -2.81
CA GLN A 29 -2.20 -1.67 -4.17
C GLN A 29 -1.31 -0.60 -4.80
N GLN A 30 -1.66 0.68 -4.68
CA GLN A 30 -0.84 1.77 -5.20
C GLN A 30 0.50 1.88 -4.47
N ILE A 31 0.50 1.68 -3.14
CA ILE A 31 1.72 1.63 -2.34
C ILE A 31 2.59 0.45 -2.79
N ALA A 32 1.98 -0.72 -3.01
CA ALA A 32 2.69 -1.90 -3.49
C ALA A 32 3.33 -1.67 -4.87
N ILE A 33 2.62 -1.05 -5.81
CA ILE A 33 3.16 -0.65 -7.12
C ILE A 33 4.32 0.33 -6.95
N ARG A 34 4.18 1.34 -6.09
CA ARG A 34 5.21 2.37 -5.86
C ARG A 34 6.46 1.82 -5.18
N MET A 35 6.31 0.79 -4.36
CA MET A 35 7.40 0.13 -3.63
C MET A 35 7.94 -1.12 -4.35
N ASP A 36 7.45 -1.41 -5.56
CA ASP A 36 7.78 -2.64 -6.33
C ASP A 36 7.66 -3.91 -5.47
N CYS A 37 6.59 -4.01 -4.69
CA CYS A 37 6.40 -5.09 -3.73
C CYS A 37 4.98 -5.67 -3.77
N SER A 38 4.74 -6.74 -3.02
CA SER A 38 3.42 -7.36 -2.97
C SER A 38 2.47 -6.57 -2.08
N LYS A 39 1.19 -6.49 -2.47
CA LYS A 39 0.12 -5.92 -1.63
C LYS A 39 0.10 -6.55 -0.23
N SER A 40 0.35 -7.86 -0.14
CA SER A 40 0.42 -8.57 1.14
C SER A 40 1.56 -8.08 2.02
N SER A 41 2.71 -7.73 1.44
CA SER A 41 3.84 -7.17 2.18
C SER A 41 3.48 -5.83 2.83
N VAL A 42 2.83 -4.94 2.09
CA VAL A 42 2.33 -3.66 2.62
C VAL A 42 1.30 -3.89 3.73
N ALA A 43 0.39 -4.85 3.55
CA ALA A 43 -0.61 -5.19 4.55
C ALA A 43 0.03 -5.71 5.86
N ILE A 44 1.06 -6.56 5.77
CA ILE A 44 1.81 -7.07 6.92
C ILE A 44 2.52 -5.93 7.65
N ILE A 45 3.20 -5.04 6.93
CA ILE A 45 3.87 -3.86 7.52
C ILE A 45 2.83 -2.99 8.24
N ASN A 46 1.71 -2.66 7.56
CA ASN A 46 0.64 -1.89 8.17
C ASN A 46 0.10 -2.54 9.45
N GLN A 47 -0.05 -3.87 9.48
CA GLN A 47 -0.56 -4.61 10.63
C GLN A 47 0.46 -4.63 11.78
N ASN A 48 1.74 -4.89 11.49
CA ASN A 48 2.81 -4.94 12.48
C ASN A 48 2.98 -3.60 13.20
N PHE A 49 2.89 -2.49 12.46
CA PHE A 49 3.06 -1.15 13.00
C PHE A 49 1.73 -0.44 13.33
N ARG A 50 0.58 -1.10 13.10
CA ARG A 50 -0.78 -0.59 13.36
C ARG A 50 -1.03 0.83 12.84
N ILE A 51 -0.52 1.15 11.65
CA ILE A 51 -0.48 2.52 11.11
C ILE A 51 -1.87 2.99 10.70
N ARG A 52 -2.58 2.17 9.91
CA ARG A 52 -3.97 2.40 9.52
C ARG A 52 -4.83 1.20 9.86
N GLN A 53 -5.96 1.47 10.50
CA GLN A 53 -6.98 0.45 10.76
C GLN A 53 -7.93 0.33 9.57
N TYR A 54 -7.95 -0.85 8.96
CA TYR A 54 -8.89 -1.20 7.90
C TYR A 54 -10.08 -1.88 8.57
N GLN A 55 -11.12 -1.10 8.90
CA GLN A 55 -12.37 -1.57 9.54
C GLN A 55 -13.18 -2.52 8.64
N GLY A 56 -12.65 -3.70 8.30
CA GLY A 56 -13.35 -4.75 7.55
C GLY A 56 -13.55 -4.50 6.05
N ARG A 57 -13.35 -3.27 5.54
CA ARG A 57 -13.43 -2.96 4.11
C ARG A 57 -12.15 -3.39 3.38
N ARG A 58 -11.98 -4.69 3.15
CA ARG A 58 -10.84 -5.28 2.42
C ARG A 58 -10.79 -4.91 0.92
N SER A 59 -11.87 -4.37 0.35
CA SER A 59 -12.01 -4.12 -1.10
C SER A 59 -12.50 -2.73 -1.50
N GLY A 60 -13.11 -1.96 -0.59
CA GLY A 60 -13.84 -0.74 -0.95
C GLY A 60 -13.21 0.51 -0.37
N TRP A 61 -12.29 1.12 -1.11
CA TRP A 61 -12.19 2.58 -1.05
C TRP A 61 -13.35 3.06 -1.92
N ALA A 62 -14.36 3.67 -1.30
CA ALA A 62 -15.26 4.51 -2.07
C ALA A 62 -14.35 5.58 -2.70
N ARG A 63 -14.18 5.51 -4.03
CA ARG A 63 -13.57 6.58 -4.79
C ARG A 63 -14.37 7.83 -4.44
N VAL A 64 -13.77 8.78 -3.74
CA VAL A 64 -14.16 10.17 -4.00
C VAL A 64 -13.63 10.38 -5.40
N ALA A 65 -14.54 10.39 -6.37
CA ALA A 65 -14.22 10.57 -7.78
C ALA A 65 -13.30 11.79 -7.90
N ARG A 66 -12.03 11.57 -8.23
CA ARG A 66 -11.28 12.59 -8.94
C ARG A 66 -11.56 12.36 -10.40
N GLU A 67 -12.22 13.36 -10.95
CA GLU A 67 -12.67 13.48 -12.32
C GLU A 67 -11.55 13.16 -13.32
N ASP A 68 -12.03 12.63 -14.43
CA ASP A 68 -11.39 12.49 -15.72
C ASP A 68 -10.45 13.68 -15.99
N VAL A 69 -9.13 13.45 -15.99
CA VAL A 69 -8.19 14.31 -16.70
C VAL A 69 -7.72 13.50 -17.88
N GLY A 70 -8.22 13.91 -19.03
CA GLY A 70 -8.15 13.20 -20.28
C GLY A 70 -6.73 12.82 -20.71
N GLN A 71 -6.67 11.76 -21.51
CA GLN A 71 -5.58 11.57 -22.46
C GLN A 71 -6.19 11.57 -23.85
N SER A 72 -5.72 12.55 -24.62
CA SER A 72 -6.01 12.83 -26.03
C SER A 72 -5.52 11.74 -26.96
#